data_AF-G0UNW3-F1
#
_entry.id   AF-G0UNW3-F1
#
_cell.length_a   1.000
_cell.length_b   1.000
_cell.length_c   1.000
_cell.angle_alpha   90.00
_cell.angle_beta   90.00
_cell.angle_gamma   90.00
#
_symmetry.space_group_name_H-M   'P 1'
#
loop_
_entity.id
_entity.type
_entity.pdbx_description
1 polymer ?
#
loop_
_entity_poly.entity_id
_entity_poly.type
_entity_poly.pdbx_seq_one_letter_code
_entity_poly.pdbx_strand_id
1 'polypeptide(L)'
;MGSLPAIDLRVETLRLAYGSLLRLFLYPLAYYTGRGLFSQYVLRHKGSLTAWRRCIPPYVASQGLEIGVSLLICPVRYLAAVSTPRFMLDYMLTGWSEVLRSLDLFSPGKYVSYADYAFSSISEWNLDFFTWQVPAAVLTLAKVWYRRRRLGAQNCRTLRVLLMLPLQLFLRAYLSSFSIMLPETGEEALEAVIAVVLEGAVTSYIAHHTAVVEEREDGKLALVGRNEEQSEGSNAMSLAGEVKTE
;
A
#
# COMPACT_ATOMS: atom_id res chain seq x y z
N MET A 1 -18.06 0.35 32.70
CA MET A 1 -17.36 0.50 31.40
C MET A 1 -16.11 1.33 31.66
N GLY A 2 -14.93 0.76 31.44
CA GLY A 2 -13.67 1.47 31.67
C GLY A 2 -13.54 2.63 30.69
N SER A 3 -13.16 3.81 31.18
CA SER A 3 -12.89 4.96 30.31
C SER A 3 -11.72 4.61 29.37
N LEU A 4 -11.93 4.77 28.07
CA LEU A 4 -10.84 4.66 27.09
C LEU A 4 -9.72 5.64 27.44
N PRO A 5 -8.44 5.26 27.23
CA PRO A 5 -7.33 6.15 27.55
C PRO A 5 -7.43 7.43 26.73
N ALA A 6 -7.24 8.58 27.38
CA ALA A 6 -7.14 9.85 26.69
C ALA A 6 -5.96 9.82 25.71
N ILE A 7 -6.18 10.30 24.49
CA ILE A 7 -5.16 10.33 23.44
C ILE A 7 -4.85 11.76 23.00
N ASP A 8 -3.58 12.01 22.72
CA ASP A 8 -3.17 13.15 21.90
C ASP A 8 -3.24 12.71 20.43
N LEU A 9 -4.25 13.23 19.72
CA LEU A 9 -4.53 12.86 18.33
C LEU A 9 -3.32 13.13 17.42
N ARG A 10 -2.53 14.18 17.66
CA ARG A 10 -1.38 14.52 16.82
C ARG A 10 -0.24 13.52 17.00
N VAL A 11 0.04 13.16 18.24
CA VAL A 11 1.10 12.20 18.59
C VAL A 11 0.76 10.81 18.04
N GLU A 12 -0.47 10.34 18.24
CA GLU A 12 -0.86 9.01 17.75
C GLU A 12 -0.96 8.99 16.21
N THR A 13 -1.37 10.09 15.56
CA THR A 13 -1.32 10.20 14.09
C THR A 13 0.11 10.06 13.58
N LEU A 14 1.09 10.76 14.18
CA LEU A 14 2.49 10.68 13.76
C LEU A 14 3.06 9.27 13.94
N ARG A 15 2.74 8.63 15.06
CA ARG A 15 3.15 7.26 15.38
C ARG A 15 2.59 6.25 14.39
N LEU A 16 1.27 6.30 14.12
CA LEU A 16 0.63 5.41 13.16
C LEU A 16 1.13 5.66 11.73
N ALA A 17 1.43 6.92 11.38
CA ALA A 17 2.05 7.26 10.10
C ALA A 17 3.45 6.64 9.98
N TYR A 18 4.29 6.78 11.01
CA TYR A 18 5.60 6.14 11.07
C TYR A 18 5.49 4.62 10.92
N GLY A 19 4.63 3.96 11.70
CA GLY A 19 4.41 2.52 11.60
C GLY A 19 3.89 2.08 10.23
N SER A 20 3.06 2.91 9.57
CA SER A 20 2.57 2.63 8.21
C SER A 20 3.70 2.74 7.17
N LEU A 21 4.58 3.75 7.30
CA LEU A 21 5.75 3.89 6.44
C LEU A 21 6.75 2.75 6.66
N LEU A 22 7.00 2.35 7.91
CA LEU A 22 7.88 1.21 8.20
C LEU A 22 7.35 -0.07 7.54
N ARG A 23 6.05 -0.35 7.69
CA ARG A 23 5.37 -1.51 7.07
C ARG A 23 5.42 -1.47 5.55
N LEU A 24 5.37 -0.29 4.92
CA LEU A 24 5.52 -0.13 3.47
C LEU A 24 6.86 -0.68 2.97
N PHE A 25 7.93 -0.62 3.75
CA PHE A 25 9.24 -1.18 3.38
C PHE A 25 9.38 -2.65 3.77
N LEU A 26 8.89 -3.04 4.95
CA LEU A 26 9.02 -4.41 5.46
C LEU A 26 8.16 -5.41 4.67
N TYR A 27 6.91 -5.05 4.36
CA TYR A 27 5.98 -5.93 3.66
C TYR A 27 6.50 -6.41 2.30
N PRO A 28 6.88 -5.55 1.34
CA PRO A 28 7.37 -6.00 0.04
C PRO A 28 8.69 -6.75 0.17
N LEU A 29 9.54 -6.40 1.14
CA LEU A 29 10.77 -7.12 1.40
C LEU A 29 10.46 -8.56 1.84
N ALA A 30 9.53 -8.77 2.77
CA ALA A 30 9.11 -10.11 3.18
C ALA A 30 8.39 -10.85 2.05
N TYR A 31 7.40 -10.23 1.40
CA TYR A 31 6.55 -10.84 0.39
C TYR A 31 7.32 -11.25 -0.88
N TYR A 32 8.04 -10.30 -1.50
CA TYR A 32 8.75 -10.57 -2.76
C TYR A 32 10.00 -11.42 -2.55
N THR A 33 10.72 -11.26 -1.43
CA THR A 33 11.84 -12.16 -1.09
C THR A 33 11.34 -13.57 -0.81
N GLY A 34 10.25 -13.72 -0.03
CA GLY A 34 9.65 -15.02 0.25
C GLY A 34 9.20 -15.74 -1.02
N ARG A 35 8.49 -15.04 -1.92
CA ARG A 35 8.14 -15.55 -3.26
C ARG A 35 9.37 -15.90 -4.09
N GLY A 36 10.39 -15.06 -4.05
CA GLY A 36 11.66 -15.27 -4.74
C GLY A 36 12.37 -16.54 -4.30
N LEU A 37 12.49 -16.73 -2.98
CA LEU A 37 13.09 -17.91 -2.35
C LEU A 37 12.26 -19.16 -2.65
N PHE A 38 10.95 -19.12 -2.47
CA PHE A 38 10.08 -20.26 -2.78
C PHE A 38 10.21 -20.69 -4.25
N SER A 39 10.15 -19.73 -5.17
CA SER A 39 10.30 -20.01 -6.60
C SER A 39 11.69 -20.56 -6.94
N GLN A 40 12.74 -20.13 -6.27
CA GLN A 40 14.11 -20.55 -6.57
C GLN A 40 14.42 -21.93 -5.98
N TYR A 41 14.02 -22.18 -4.74
CA TYR A 41 14.38 -23.38 -3.99
C TYR A 41 13.35 -24.50 -4.12
N VAL A 42 12.06 -24.18 -4.21
CA VAL A 42 10.98 -25.17 -4.32
C VAL A 42 10.65 -25.44 -5.79
N LEU A 43 10.39 -24.39 -6.58
CA LEU A 43 10.04 -24.53 -8.00
C LEU A 43 11.27 -24.62 -8.92
N ARG A 44 12.49 -24.50 -8.38
CA ARG A 44 13.76 -24.60 -9.10
C ARG A 44 13.93 -23.62 -10.28
N HIS A 45 13.23 -22.49 -10.26
CA HIS A 45 13.42 -21.42 -11.24
C HIS A 45 14.64 -20.56 -10.90
N LYS A 46 15.75 -20.81 -11.59
CA LYS A 46 16.98 -20.03 -11.41
C LYS A 46 16.75 -18.54 -11.72
N GLY A 47 17.29 -17.67 -10.87
CA GLY A 47 17.18 -16.22 -11.04
C GLY A 47 15.85 -15.59 -10.59
N SER A 48 14.90 -16.39 -10.08
CA SER A 48 13.60 -15.86 -9.63
C SER A 48 13.73 -14.88 -8.47
N LEU A 49 14.67 -15.09 -7.54
CA LEU A 49 14.88 -14.17 -6.42
C LEU A 49 15.24 -12.76 -6.90
N THR A 50 16.16 -12.65 -7.85
CA THR A 50 16.56 -11.36 -8.45
C THR A 50 15.39 -10.73 -9.19
N ALA A 51 14.61 -11.52 -9.94
CA ALA A 51 13.44 -11.03 -10.67
C ALA A 51 12.36 -10.46 -9.74
N TRP A 52 12.05 -11.17 -8.64
CA TRP A 52 11.07 -10.69 -7.66
C TRP A 52 11.58 -9.50 -6.85
N ARG A 53 12.88 -9.42 -6.54
CA ARG A 53 13.47 -8.27 -5.86
C ARG A 53 13.30 -6.97 -6.64
N ARG A 54 13.40 -7.01 -7.98
CA ARG A 54 13.13 -5.85 -8.86
C ARG A 54 11.70 -5.32 -8.79
N CYS A 55 10.77 -6.07 -8.20
CA CYS A 55 9.40 -5.60 -7.99
C CYS A 55 9.25 -4.72 -6.74
N ILE A 56 10.23 -4.72 -5.83
CA ILE A 56 10.14 -3.99 -4.55
C ILE A 56 10.10 -2.48 -4.78
N PRO A 57 11.02 -1.85 -5.54
CA PRO A 57 11.01 -0.40 -5.66
C PRO A 57 9.76 0.17 -6.36
N PRO A 58 9.25 -0.42 -7.47
CA PRO A 58 7.97 -0.04 -8.06
C PRO A 58 6.79 -0.16 -7.09
N TYR A 59 6.77 -1.23 -6.27
CA TYR A 59 5.73 -1.41 -5.26
C TYR A 59 5.77 -0.30 -4.22
N VAL A 60 6.94 -0.03 -3.65
CA VAL A 60 7.13 1.02 -2.63
C VAL A 60 6.75 2.38 -3.18
N ALA A 61 7.13 2.72 -4.41
CA ALA A 61 6.73 3.97 -5.05
C ALA A 61 5.22 4.05 -5.26
N SER A 62 4.59 2.98 -5.77
CA SER A 62 3.16 2.93 -6.08
C SER A 62 2.28 3.03 -4.82
N GLN A 63 2.65 2.29 -3.77
CA GLN A 63 1.95 2.30 -2.48
C GLN A 63 2.31 3.54 -1.63
N GLY A 64 3.53 4.04 -1.74
CA GLY A 64 3.94 5.29 -1.10
C GLY A 64 3.12 6.49 -1.60
N LEU A 65 2.81 6.55 -2.89
CA LEU A 65 1.90 7.55 -3.44
C LEU A 65 0.47 7.41 -2.90
N GLU A 66 -0.04 6.18 -2.77
CA GLU A 66 -1.37 5.93 -2.18
C GLU A 66 -1.43 6.38 -0.71
N ILE A 67 -0.43 6.01 0.08
CA ILE A 67 -0.29 6.44 1.48
C ILE A 67 -0.22 7.97 1.55
N GLY A 68 0.64 8.60 0.74
CA GLY A 68 0.83 10.05 0.75
C GLY A 68 -0.45 10.82 0.43
N VAL A 69 -1.16 10.44 -0.65
CA VAL A 69 -2.43 11.09 -1.03
C VAL A 69 -3.51 10.88 0.03
N SER A 70 -3.61 9.67 0.58
CA SER A 70 -4.65 9.35 1.56
C SER A 70 -4.39 10.05 2.91
N LEU A 71 -3.13 10.20 3.31
CA LEU A 71 -2.74 10.99 4.49
C LEU A 71 -3.02 12.49 4.34
N LEU A 72 -2.93 13.02 3.12
CA LEU A 72 -3.26 14.43 2.85
C LEU A 72 -4.76 14.71 2.91
N ILE A 73 -5.59 13.77 2.47
CA ILE A 73 -7.05 13.99 2.36
C ILE A 73 -7.80 13.55 3.63
N CYS A 74 -7.49 12.37 4.17
CA CYS A 74 -8.23 11.78 5.28
C CYS A 74 -7.31 11.04 6.27
N PRO A 75 -6.36 11.74 6.93
CA PRO A 75 -5.27 11.12 7.70
C PRO A 75 -5.77 10.20 8.80
N VAL A 76 -6.74 10.65 9.59
CA VAL A 76 -7.21 9.92 10.77
C VAL A 76 -7.90 8.61 10.39
N ARG A 77 -8.90 8.68 9.50
CA ARG A 77 -9.63 7.49 9.02
C ARG A 77 -8.73 6.53 8.27
N TYR A 78 -7.82 7.05 7.44
CA TYR A 78 -6.85 6.24 6.72
C TYR A 78 -5.92 5.46 7.67
N LEU A 79 -5.34 6.15 8.65
CA LEU A 79 -4.41 5.53 9.60
C LEU A 79 -5.10 4.55 10.55
N ALA A 80 -6.33 4.85 10.95
CA ALA A 80 -7.16 3.93 11.71
C ALA A 80 -7.40 2.64 10.91
N ALA A 81 -7.85 2.75 9.66
CA ALA A 81 -8.12 1.61 8.78
C ALA A 81 -6.87 0.77 8.49
N VAL A 82 -5.78 1.39 8.02
CA VAL A 82 -4.56 0.69 7.59
C VAL A 82 -3.80 0.08 8.78
N SER A 83 -4.08 0.51 10.01
CA SER A 83 -3.50 -0.07 11.21
C SER A 83 -4.35 -1.17 11.83
N THR A 84 -5.58 -1.40 11.33
CA THR A 84 -6.46 -2.48 11.83
C THR A 84 -5.86 -3.88 11.70
N PRO A 85 -5.21 -4.25 10.58
CA PRO A 85 -4.54 -5.56 10.49
C PRO A 85 -3.44 -5.72 11.54
N ARG A 86 -2.72 -4.64 11.88
CA ARG A 86 -1.69 -4.67 12.92
C ARG A 86 -2.29 -4.85 14.31
N PHE A 87 -3.41 -4.19 14.58
CA PHE A 87 -4.20 -4.37 15.80
C PHE A 87 -4.72 -5.80 15.93
N MET A 88 -5.24 -6.38 14.84
CA MET A 88 -5.68 -7.78 14.80
C MET A 88 -4.54 -8.76 15.08
N LEU A 89 -3.35 -8.50 14.53
CA LEU A 89 -2.17 -9.32 14.83
C LEU A 89 -1.77 -9.23 16.31
N ASP A 90 -1.86 -8.07 16.94
CA ASP A 90 -1.62 -7.92 18.39
C ASP A 90 -2.64 -8.69 19.23
N TYR A 91 -3.91 -8.66 18.81
CA TYR A 91 -4.99 -9.38 19.46
C TYR A 91 -4.79 -10.90 19.37
N MET A 92 -4.40 -11.41 18.20
CA MET A 92 -4.27 -12.85 17.94
C MET A 92 -2.93 -13.44 18.39
N LEU A 93 -1.84 -12.65 18.37
CA LEU A 93 -0.47 -13.12 18.62
C LEU A 93 0.19 -12.31 19.74
N THR A 94 -0.34 -12.45 20.95
CA THR A 94 0.11 -11.71 22.15
C THR A 94 1.62 -11.81 22.42
N GLY A 95 2.25 -12.95 22.09
CA GLY A 95 3.70 -13.15 22.26
C GLY A 95 4.60 -12.37 21.29
N TRP A 96 4.11 -12.01 20.10
CA TRP A 96 4.86 -11.19 19.14
C TRP A 96 4.61 -9.69 19.30
N SER A 97 3.57 -9.34 20.08
CA SER A 97 3.12 -7.97 20.25
C SER A 97 4.21 -7.05 20.81
N GLU A 98 4.97 -7.50 21.80
CA GLU A 98 6.01 -6.68 22.43
C GLU A 98 7.15 -6.35 21.46
N VAL A 99 7.59 -7.35 20.68
CA VAL A 99 8.64 -7.18 19.68
C VAL A 99 8.16 -6.24 18.57
N LEU A 100 6.97 -6.46 18.04
CA LEU A 100 6.41 -5.62 16.98
C LEU A 100 6.18 -4.18 17.46
N ARG A 101 5.65 -4.00 18.69
CA ARG A 101 5.50 -2.69 19.33
C ARG A 101 6.83 -1.95 19.45
N SER A 102 7.94 -2.64 19.70
CA SER A 102 9.25 -1.99 19.76
C SER A 102 9.70 -1.45 18.39
N LEU A 103 9.22 -2.04 17.29
CA LEU A 103 9.57 -1.66 15.92
C LEU A 103 8.69 -0.54 15.39
N ASP A 104 7.36 -0.65 15.53
CA ASP A 104 6.40 0.29 14.94
C ASP A 104 5.79 1.26 15.95
N LEU A 105 6.19 1.16 17.23
CA LEU A 105 5.70 1.94 18.37
C LEU A 105 4.18 1.78 18.62
N PHE A 106 3.53 0.78 18.03
CA PHE A 106 2.09 0.60 18.06
C PHE A 106 1.57 0.29 19.47
N SER A 107 0.51 0.98 19.88
CA SER A 107 -0.12 0.78 21.19
C SER A 107 -1.59 0.39 21.01
N PRO A 108 -1.98 -0.88 21.27
CA PRO A 108 -3.35 -1.34 21.08
C PRO A 108 -4.40 -0.50 21.82
N GLY A 109 -4.16 -0.21 23.10
CA GLY A 109 -5.11 0.56 23.92
C GLY A 109 -5.34 1.98 23.41
N LYS A 110 -4.28 2.66 22.92
CA LYS A 110 -4.41 3.99 22.32
C LYS A 110 -4.99 3.95 20.90
N TYR A 111 -4.70 2.88 20.16
CA TYR A 111 -5.28 2.66 18.85
C TYR A 111 -6.80 2.50 18.93
N VAL A 112 -7.33 1.78 19.92
CA VAL A 112 -8.79 1.65 20.10
C VAL A 112 -9.44 3.02 20.30
N SER A 113 -8.89 3.89 21.17
CA SER A 113 -9.38 5.27 21.31
C SER A 113 -9.28 6.07 20.01
N TYR A 114 -8.22 5.84 19.22
CA TYR A 114 -8.02 6.52 17.94
C TYR A 114 -9.01 6.05 16.87
N ALA A 115 -9.30 4.74 16.82
CA ALA A 115 -10.25 4.13 15.91
C ALA A 115 -11.70 4.52 16.25
N ASP A 116 -12.04 4.54 17.53
CA ASP A 116 -13.32 5.06 18.03
C ASP A 116 -13.50 6.52 17.60
N TYR A 117 -12.49 7.37 17.79
CA TYR A 117 -12.54 8.75 17.27
C TYR A 117 -12.66 8.81 15.73
N ALA A 118 -11.98 7.92 15.00
CA ALA A 118 -11.96 7.94 13.53
C ALA A 118 -13.28 7.50 12.90
N PHE A 119 -13.98 6.56 13.53
CA PHE A 119 -15.15 5.88 12.97
C PHE A 119 -16.41 5.99 13.82
N SER A 120 -16.40 6.76 14.91
CA SER A 120 -17.61 7.08 15.68
C SER A 120 -18.57 7.91 14.81
N SER A 121 -19.45 7.21 14.11
CA SER A 121 -20.58 7.81 13.42
C SER A 121 -21.86 7.56 14.21
N ILE A 122 -22.72 8.58 14.26
CA ILE A 122 -24.08 8.51 14.83
C ILE A 122 -25.05 7.92 13.78
N SER A 123 -24.60 7.68 12.54
CA SER A 123 -25.44 7.12 11.46
C SER A 123 -25.50 5.59 11.47
N GLU A 124 -26.69 5.02 11.33
CA GLU A 124 -26.91 3.56 11.19
C GLU A 124 -26.10 2.94 10.04
N TRP A 125 -25.84 3.72 8.98
CA TRP A 125 -24.98 3.34 7.88
C TRP A 125 -23.64 4.06 8.05
N ASN A 126 -22.65 3.39 8.65
CA ASN A 126 -21.31 3.95 8.80
C ASN A 126 -20.54 3.86 7.48
N LEU A 127 -20.86 4.78 6.54
CA LEU A 127 -20.18 4.88 5.25
C LEU A 127 -18.73 5.34 5.37
N ASP A 128 -18.27 5.75 6.57
CA ASP A 128 -16.91 6.22 6.78
C ASP A 128 -15.86 5.14 6.52
N PHE A 129 -16.22 3.86 6.60
CA PHE A 129 -15.37 2.74 6.19
C PHE A 129 -15.10 2.65 4.68
N PHE A 130 -15.89 3.35 3.86
CA PHE A 130 -15.71 3.44 2.40
C PHE A 130 -15.09 4.78 1.99
N THR A 131 -15.42 5.88 2.68
CA THR A 131 -14.98 7.23 2.29
C THR A 131 -13.46 7.39 2.33
N TRP A 132 -12.78 6.78 3.30
CA TRP A 132 -11.31 6.85 3.40
C TRP A 132 -10.58 6.19 2.21
N GLN A 133 -11.28 5.34 1.46
CA GLN A 133 -10.72 4.59 0.34
C GLN A 133 -10.81 5.36 -0.98
N VAL A 134 -11.65 6.40 -1.05
CA VAL A 134 -11.89 7.19 -2.27
C VAL A 134 -10.59 7.78 -2.83
N PRO A 135 -9.71 8.43 -2.03
CA PRO A 135 -8.43 8.92 -2.53
C PRO A 135 -7.57 7.85 -3.22
N ALA A 136 -7.43 6.68 -2.59
CA ALA A 136 -6.64 5.57 -3.12
C ALA A 136 -7.27 4.96 -4.38
N ALA A 137 -8.60 4.84 -4.43
CA ALA A 137 -9.32 4.36 -5.60
C ALA A 137 -9.16 5.31 -6.80
N VAL A 138 -9.33 6.63 -6.58
CA VAL A 138 -9.13 7.66 -7.62
C VAL A 138 -7.71 7.64 -8.13
N LEU A 139 -6.71 7.57 -7.23
CA LEU A 139 -5.31 7.48 -7.63
C LEU A 139 -5.03 6.20 -8.43
N THR A 140 -5.61 5.06 -8.03
CA THR A 140 -5.47 3.80 -8.76
C THR A 140 -6.04 3.91 -10.18
N LEU A 141 -7.22 4.50 -10.35
CA LEU A 141 -7.81 4.77 -11.66
C LEU A 141 -6.93 5.72 -12.49
N ALA A 142 -6.38 6.77 -11.88
CA ALA A 142 -5.47 7.70 -12.54
C ALA A 142 -4.18 7.00 -13.01
N LYS A 143 -3.59 6.14 -12.17
CA LYS A 143 -2.42 5.31 -12.52
C LYS A 143 -2.72 4.37 -13.69
N VAL A 144 -3.87 3.67 -13.66
CA VAL A 144 -4.31 2.80 -14.76
C VAL A 144 -4.48 3.60 -16.06
N TRP A 145 -5.13 4.76 -15.98
CA TRP A 145 -5.34 5.63 -17.13
C TRP A 145 -4.01 6.13 -17.71
N TYR A 146 -3.09 6.57 -16.86
CA TYR A 146 -1.74 6.99 -17.24
C TYR A 146 -0.99 5.86 -17.96
N ARG A 147 -0.96 4.67 -17.35
CA ARG A 147 -0.29 3.49 -17.93
C ARG A 147 -0.90 3.11 -19.28
N ARG A 148 -2.22 3.10 -19.39
CA ARG A 148 -2.91 2.80 -20.64
C ARG A 148 -2.58 3.80 -21.76
N ARG A 149 -2.43 5.09 -21.43
CA ARG A 149 -1.98 6.11 -22.39
C ARG A 149 -0.53 5.92 -22.82
N ARG A 150 0.36 5.46 -21.95
CA ARG A 150 1.80 5.33 -22.23
C ARG A 150 2.18 4.01 -22.91
N LEU A 151 1.60 2.89 -22.49
CA LEU A 151 1.95 1.55 -22.95
C LEU A 151 0.95 0.95 -23.96
N GLY A 152 -0.20 1.59 -24.15
CA GLY A 152 -1.30 1.05 -24.92
C GLY A 152 -2.15 0.04 -24.16
N ALA A 153 -3.34 -0.25 -24.69
CA ALA A 153 -4.34 -1.11 -24.02
C ALA A 153 -3.93 -2.59 -23.96
N GLN A 154 -3.18 -3.08 -24.95
CA GLN A 154 -2.78 -4.49 -25.04
C GLN A 154 -1.77 -4.90 -23.97
N ASN A 155 -0.92 -3.97 -23.56
CA ASN A 155 0.10 -4.19 -22.52
C ASN A 155 -0.43 -3.92 -21.10
N CYS A 156 -1.67 -3.46 -20.97
CA CYS A 156 -2.29 -3.12 -19.70
C CYS A 156 -3.36 -4.13 -19.31
N ARG A 157 -3.28 -4.69 -18.10
CA ARG A 157 -4.34 -5.57 -17.54
C ARG A 157 -5.50 -4.78 -16.93
N THR A 158 -5.95 -3.73 -17.63
CA THR A 158 -6.94 -2.76 -17.14
C THR A 158 -8.21 -3.42 -16.63
N LEU A 159 -8.80 -4.35 -17.39
CA LEU A 159 -10.03 -5.05 -16.97
C LEU A 159 -9.83 -5.80 -15.65
N ARG A 160 -8.74 -6.55 -15.50
CA ARG A 160 -8.46 -7.30 -14.27
C ARG A 160 -8.24 -6.36 -13.08
N VAL A 161 -7.55 -5.24 -13.28
CA VAL A 161 -7.36 -4.24 -12.21
C VAL A 161 -8.71 -3.63 -11.81
N LEU A 162 -9.57 -3.30 -12.78
CA LEU A 162 -10.91 -2.76 -12.51
C LEU A 162 -11.81 -3.77 -11.78
N LEU A 163 -11.67 -5.07 -12.02
CA LEU A 163 -12.37 -6.12 -11.28
C LEU A 163 -11.81 -6.34 -9.86
N MET A 164 -10.49 -6.17 -9.69
CA MET A 164 -9.83 -6.31 -8.39
C MET A 164 -10.07 -5.13 -7.45
N LEU A 165 -10.35 -3.93 -8.00
CA LEU A 165 -10.55 -2.73 -7.20
C LEU A 165 -11.79 -2.83 -6.27
N PRO A 166 -13.00 -3.23 -6.72
CA PRO A 166 -14.13 -3.48 -5.82
C PRO A 166 -13.83 -4.53 -4.75
N LEU A 167 -13.13 -5.61 -5.11
CA LEU A 167 -12.73 -6.64 -4.15
C LEU A 167 -11.80 -6.06 -3.07
N GLN A 168 -10.83 -5.25 -3.47
CA GLN A 168 -9.95 -4.54 -2.54
C GLN A 168 -10.75 -3.61 -1.61
N LEU A 169 -11.68 -2.85 -2.17
CA LEU A 169 -12.52 -1.91 -1.40
C LEU A 169 -13.35 -2.63 -0.35
N PHE A 170 -13.95 -3.77 -0.74
CA PHE A 170 -14.72 -4.61 0.15
C PHE A 170 -13.85 -5.22 1.25
N LEU A 171 -12.72 -5.83 0.90
CA LEU A 171 -11.79 -6.44 1.87
C LEU A 171 -11.27 -5.40 2.87
N ARG A 172 -10.92 -4.21 2.42
CA ARG A 172 -10.48 -3.11 3.28
C ARG A 172 -11.58 -2.58 4.19
N ALA A 173 -12.81 -2.48 3.70
CA ALA A 173 -13.95 -2.09 4.53
C ALA A 173 -14.23 -3.15 5.61
N TYR A 174 -14.25 -4.43 5.22
CA TYR A 174 -14.41 -5.57 6.12
C TYR A 174 -13.29 -5.63 7.16
N LEU A 175 -12.04 -5.42 6.76
CA LEU A 175 -10.93 -5.39 7.73
C LEU A 175 -11.02 -4.19 8.68
N SER A 176 -11.51 -3.05 8.20
CA SER A 176 -11.63 -1.84 9.03
C SER A 176 -12.73 -1.97 10.08
N SER A 177 -13.78 -2.78 9.87
CA SER A 177 -14.81 -2.99 10.90
C SER A 177 -14.26 -3.66 12.15
N PHE A 178 -13.19 -4.46 12.04
CA PHE A 178 -12.50 -5.06 13.18
C PHE A 178 -11.80 -4.04 14.10
N SER A 179 -11.70 -2.77 13.68
CA SER A 179 -11.18 -1.71 14.55
C SER A 179 -12.14 -1.35 15.68
N ILE A 180 -13.44 -1.71 15.54
CA ILE A 180 -14.50 -1.44 16.51
C ILE A 180 -15.15 -2.74 17.01
N MET A 181 -15.22 -3.77 16.16
CA MET A 181 -15.80 -5.08 16.49
C MET A 181 -14.71 -6.14 16.51
N LEU A 182 -14.18 -6.45 17.68
CA LEU A 182 -13.17 -7.51 17.83
C LEU A 182 -13.79 -8.88 17.55
N PRO A 183 -13.04 -9.83 16.95
CA PRO A 183 -13.52 -11.19 16.80
C PRO A 183 -13.72 -11.83 18.18
N GLU A 184 -14.89 -12.41 18.41
CA GLU A 184 -15.28 -13.06 19.67
C GLU A 184 -15.00 -14.57 19.63
N THR A 185 -14.96 -15.14 18.42
CA THR A 185 -14.75 -16.58 18.20
C THR A 185 -13.46 -16.86 17.43
N GLY A 186 -12.95 -18.09 17.57
CA GLY A 186 -11.78 -18.54 16.80
C GLY A 186 -12.03 -18.61 15.30
N GLU A 187 -13.29 -18.80 14.88
CA GLU A 187 -13.70 -18.81 13.47
C GLU A 187 -13.59 -17.41 12.87
N GLU A 188 -14.12 -16.39 13.54
CA GLU A 188 -13.98 -14.98 13.13
C GLU A 188 -12.51 -14.54 13.08
N ALA A 189 -11.69 -15.03 14.01
CA ALA A 189 -10.26 -14.76 13.99
C ALA A 189 -9.58 -15.37 12.75
N LEU A 190 -9.92 -16.61 12.39
CA LEU A 190 -9.41 -17.24 11.17
C LEU A 190 -9.86 -16.49 9.91
N GLU A 191 -11.13 -16.08 9.85
CA GLU A 191 -11.67 -15.27 8.74
C GLU A 191 -10.93 -13.95 8.58
N ALA A 192 -10.65 -13.25 9.69
CA ALA A 192 -9.88 -12.00 9.65
C ALA A 192 -8.46 -12.23 9.14
N VAL A 193 -7.78 -13.32 9.53
CA VAL A 193 -6.46 -13.68 8.98
C VAL A 193 -6.53 -13.91 7.47
N ILE A 194 -7.53 -14.67 7.00
CA ILE A 194 -7.73 -14.92 5.57
C ILE A 194 -7.98 -13.59 4.84
N ALA A 195 -8.83 -12.72 5.38
CA ALA A 195 -9.12 -11.42 4.79
C ALA A 195 -7.87 -10.53 4.70
N VAL A 196 -7.00 -10.50 5.73
CA VAL A 196 -5.73 -9.75 5.72
C VAL A 196 -4.81 -10.28 4.61
N VAL A 197 -4.67 -11.59 4.48
CA VAL A 197 -3.82 -12.21 3.44
C VAL A 197 -4.36 -11.91 2.04
N LEU A 198 -5.67 -12.03 1.84
CA LEU A 198 -6.32 -11.74 0.56
C LEU A 198 -6.20 -10.26 0.20
N GLU A 199 -6.42 -9.35 1.15
CA GLU A 199 -6.27 -7.90 0.93
C GLU A 199 -4.83 -7.58 0.51
N GLY A 200 -3.83 -8.11 1.23
CA GLY A 200 -2.43 -7.91 0.90
C GLY A 200 -2.08 -8.44 -0.50
N ALA A 201 -2.61 -9.60 -0.88
CA ALA A 201 -2.41 -10.18 -2.21
C ALA A 201 -3.05 -9.33 -3.32
N VAL A 202 -4.29 -8.86 -3.12
CA VAL A 202 -5.00 -7.99 -4.07
C VAL A 202 -4.30 -6.64 -4.20
N THR A 203 -3.93 -6.02 -3.09
CA THR A 203 -3.14 -4.76 -3.05
C THR A 203 -1.83 -4.93 -3.78
N SER A 204 -1.11 -6.03 -3.55
CA SER A 204 0.16 -6.32 -4.26
C SER A 204 -0.04 -6.50 -5.76
N TYR A 205 -1.13 -7.17 -6.15
CA TYR A 205 -1.47 -7.36 -7.56
C TYR A 205 -1.79 -6.02 -8.23
N ILE A 206 -2.63 -5.18 -7.62
CA ILE A 206 -3.00 -3.86 -8.14
C ILE A 206 -1.76 -2.97 -8.20
N ALA A 207 -0.96 -2.89 -7.13
CA ALA A 207 0.25 -2.07 -7.08
C ALA A 207 1.22 -2.43 -8.21
N HIS A 208 1.44 -3.72 -8.47
CA HIS A 208 2.31 -4.19 -9.54
C HIS A 208 1.77 -3.84 -10.94
N HIS A 209 0.47 -4.01 -11.17
CA HIS A 209 -0.14 -3.76 -12.48
C HIS A 209 -0.50 -2.29 -12.73
N THR A 210 -0.44 -1.44 -11.71
CA THR A 210 -0.68 0.01 -11.82
C THR A 210 0.56 0.85 -11.54
N ALA A 211 1.72 0.23 -11.28
CA ALA A 211 2.97 0.94 -11.08
C ALA A 211 3.24 1.89 -12.26
N VAL A 212 3.47 3.17 -11.94
CA VAL A 212 3.84 4.22 -12.90
C VAL A 212 5.35 4.40 -13.00
N VAL A 213 6.09 3.67 -12.17
CA VAL A 213 7.55 3.62 -12.13
C VAL A 213 7.98 2.18 -12.37
N GLU A 214 9.03 1.99 -13.17
CA GLU A 214 9.68 0.71 -13.42
C GLU A 214 11.17 0.82 -13.10
N GLU A 215 11.76 -0.26 -12.61
CA GLU A 215 13.21 -0.37 -12.39
C GLU A 215 13.88 -0.82 -13.68
N ARG A 216 14.79 0.00 -14.21
CA ARG A 216 15.59 -0.32 -15.40
C ARG A 216 16.69 -1.33 -15.06
N GLU A 217 17.30 -1.92 -16.09
CA GLU A 217 18.40 -2.89 -15.92
C GLU A 217 19.59 -2.29 -15.15
N ASP A 218 19.80 -0.98 -15.27
CA ASP A 218 20.84 -0.21 -14.57
C ASP A 218 20.53 0.05 -13.08
N GLY A 219 19.40 -0.44 -12.57
CA GLY A 219 18.93 -0.23 -11.19
C GLY A 219 18.31 1.16 -10.94
N LYS A 220 18.15 1.99 -11.97
CA LYS A 220 17.50 3.30 -11.88
C LYS A 220 15.99 3.19 -12.04
N LEU A 221 15.25 4.00 -11.27
CA LEU A 221 13.80 4.14 -11.38
C LEU A 221 13.44 5.13 -12.49
N ALA A 222 12.54 4.72 -13.40
CA ALA A 222 12.05 5.56 -14.47
C ALA A 222 10.52 5.52 -14.56
N LEU A 223 9.92 6.61 -15.02
CA LEU A 223 8.48 6.63 -15.32
C LEU A 223 8.19 5.75 -16.54
N VAL A 224 7.08 5.03 -16.46
CA VAL A 224 6.60 4.14 -17.53
C VAL A 224 6.43 4.92 -18.84
N GLY A 225 7.04 4.41 -19.92
CA GLY A 225 6.95 4.98 -21.26
C GLY A 225 7.81 6.24 -21.49
N ARG A 226 8.77 6.55 -20.62
CA ARG A 226 9.78 7.57 -20.87
C ARG A 226 11.01 6.93 -21.52
N ASN A 227 11.02 6.89 -22.86
CA ASN A 227 12.21 6.58 -23.65
C ASN A 227 13.21 7.75 -23.55
N GLU A 228 14.51 7.46 -23.64
CA GLU A 228 15.62 8.41 -23.47
C GLU A 228 15.71 9.52 -24.52
N GLU A 229 14.81 9.56 -25.51
CA GLU A 229 14.81 10.57 -26.57
C GLU A 229 14.67 12.01 -26.07
N GLN A 230 14.26 12.25 -24.82
CA GLN A 230 14.24 13.58 -24.22
C GLN A 230 15.56 14.02 -23.55
N SER A 231 16.53 13.13 -23.36
CA SER A 231 17.85 13.52 -22.81
C SER A 231 18.84 13.92 -23.90
N GLU A 232 18.70 13.40 -25.13
CA GLU A 232 19.55 13.80 -26.26
C GLU A 232 19.02 15.05 -26.98
N GLY A 233 17.70 15.27 -26.99
CA GLY A 233 17.09 16.46 -27.61
C GLY A 233 17.43 17.80 -26.92
N SER A 234 17.87 17.78 -25.65
CA SER A 234 18.31 19.00 -24.95
C SER A 234 19.81 19.32 -25.18
N ASN A 235 20.62 18.33 -25.54
CA ASN A 235 22.04 18.53 -25.85
C ASN A 235 22.28 18.78 -27.35
N ALA A 236 21.41 18.26 -28.23
CA ALA A 236 21.50 18.53 -29.67
C ALA A 236 21.13 19.98 -30.05
N MET A 237 20.33 20.67 -29.22
CA MET A 237 19.95 22.08 -29.47
C MET A 237 21.00 23.10 -28.99
N SER A 238 22.02 22.64 -28.24
CA SER A 238 23.16 23.48 -27.80
C SER A 238 24.36 23.44 -28.75
N LEU A 239 24.43 22.48 -29.67
CA LEU A 239 25.57 22.29 -30.58
C LEU A 239 25.30 22.68 -32.04
N ALA A 240 24.08 23.13 -32.36
CA ALA A 240 23.72 23.63 -33.69
C ALA A 240 23.87 25.16 -33.86
N GLY A 241 24.46 25.85 -32.87
CA GLY A 241 24.52 27.32 -32.80
C GLY A 241 25.84 27.98 -33.18
N GLU A 242 26.90 27.23 -33.45
CA GLU A 242 28.17 27.82 -33.90
C GLU A 242 28.75 26.98 -35.03
N VAL A 243 28.76 27.53 -36.25
CA VAL A 243 29.87 27.52 -37.22
C VAL A 243 29.38 28.13 -38.54
N LYS A 244 30.08 29.22 -38.93
CA LYS A 244 30.23 29.85 -40.26
C LYS A 244 29.17 30.86 -40.77
N THR A 245 29.51 32.13 -40.58
CA THR A 245 29.51 33.18 -41.62
C THR A 245 30.85 33.91 -41.47
N GLU A 246 31.79 33.63 -42.39
CA GLU A 246 32.34 34.57 -43.39
C GLU A 246 33.23 35.67 -42.79
#